data_AF-A0A7C4JJQ6-F1
#
_entry.id   AF-A0A7C4JJQ6-F1
#
_cell.length_a   1.000
_cell.length_b   1.000
_cell.length_c   1.000
_cell.angle_alpha   90.00
_cell.angle_beta   90.00
_cell.angle_gamma   90.00
#
_symmetry.space_group_name_H-M   'P 1'
#
loop_
_entity.id
_entity.type
_entity.pdbx_description
1 polymer ?
#
loop_
_entity_poly.entity_id
_entity_poly.type
_entity_poly.pdbx_seq_one_letter_code
_entity_poly.pdbx_strand_id
1 'polypeptide(L)'
;MTRISRCGRGFVDPRFLNTIEGYVTVDPFEATNVDEVKVRAFIRNYGLDKSIEIGLKVNEKSVSKESFKLITGGKISLEYYVKVKDGDEVKLIIDGITLDKHKINIADITLNEKPTNIILVFHNHQPPNYGPDSVYRALWPFNYVWKPMLFPYGLGPYHYHAILIKKLGVDIKLVYNLSPSLIKQWIDITKEGIKTSSGEVVEPISDLAENIKETMRIYRELAHEEVIEVLTSIYAHTIAGYLVDFFNLDDVVRRELEYGFNITKNFVGKDPKGVWLPEMSFSMKLIPIIKSVGLEYTFLDERYHLRAAEGDVGNHYEPYIVEDSTANSLIVFFRDTELSDDIGFANNYCSDIHAIKGAYNFIYKLLNKCAKENAKVLTIALDGENWMVFSKNPPATAVFLETMLMLFKKLGKINIAKLTSAKEALKSIEPTRKLRYIPSTTWLGSYTKWRGEVLEQEKYWKMIEQVISRYREYTTKYGLDERAKKAEWTLWHILDSDYWWAEFWNEEMISLWIKEFDHTLNS
;
A
#
# COMPACT_ATOMS: atom_id res chain seq x y z
N MET A 1 32.06 -12.57 6.42
CA MET A 1 31.82 -12.05 5.05
C MET A 1 30.52 -12.55 4.40
N THR A 2 29.46 -12.93 5.14
CA THR A 2 28.24 -13.52 4.54
C THR A 2 26.92 -12.81 4.90
N ARG A 3 26.94 -11.55 5.36
CA ARG A 3 25.70 -10.83 5.75
C ARG A 3 25.45 -9.46 5.11
N ILE A 4 26.46 -8.87 4.45
CA ILE A 4 26.23 -7.73 3.53
C ILE A 4 25.31 -8.17 2.37
N SER A 5 25.19 -9.49 2.12
CA SER A 5 24.28 -10.08 1.12
C SER A 5 22.79 -9.90 1.42
N ARG A 6 22.38 -9.61 2.66
CA ARG A 6 20.98 -9.30 3.01
C ARG A 6 20.61 -7.84 2.78
N CYS A 7 21.60 -7.00 2.49
CA CYS A 7 21.35 -5.59 2.17
C CYS A 7 20.92 -5.45 0.68
N GLY A 8 19.95 -4.58 0.44
CA GLY A 8 19.58 -4.11 -0.88
C GLY A 8 19.55 -2.59 -0.90
N ARG A 9 18.97 -2.00 -1.96
CA ARG A 9 18.66 -0.57 -1.96
C ARG A 9 17.60 -0.33 -0.88
N GLY A 10 17.99 0.32 0.20
CA GLY A 10 17.11 0.74 1.29
C GLY A 10 17.01 2.26 1.32
N PHE A 11 16.02 2.78 2.05
CA PHE A 11 15.83 4.21 2.28
C PHE A 11 17.03 4.88 2.98
N VAL A 12 17.84 4.10 3.70
CA VAL A 12 19.05 4.56 4.41
C VAL A 12 20.20 3.61 4.10
N ASP A 13 21.41 4.14 4.01
CA ASP A 13 22.60 3.30 3.89
C ASP A 13 22.89 2.57 5.20
N PRO A 14 23.21 1.27 5.16
CA PRO A 14 23.60 0.54 6.36
C PRO A 14 24.91 1.11 6.94
N ARG A 15 24.97 1.24 8.26
CA ARG A 15 26.13 1.80 8.98
C ARG A 15 26.81 0.74 9.82
N PHE A 16 28.03 0.37 9.43
CA PHE A 16 28.82 -0.66 10.10
C PHE A 16 30.24 -0.19 10.42
N LEU A 17 30.71 -0.52 11.63
CA LEU A 17 32.12 -0.51 12.03
C LEU A 17 32.50 -1.94 12.44
N ASN A 18 33.23 -2.65 11.58
CA ASN A 18 33.53 -4.07 11.72
C ASN A 18 32.23 -4.90 11.88
N THR A 19 31.99 -5.45 13.07
CA THR A 19 30.77 -6.24 13.38
C THR A 19 29.72 -5.45 14.17
N ILE A 20 29.94 -4.15 14.39
CA ILE A 20 28.99 -3.27 15.06
C ILE A 20 28.19 -2.53 14.01
N GLU A 21 26.87 -2.65 14.09
CA GLU A 21 25.93 -1.78 13.38
C GLU A 21 25.42 -0.72 14.34
N GLY A 22 25.22 0.50 13.85
CA GLY A 22 24.64 1.52 14.70
C GLY A 22 24.13 2.74 13.96
N TYR A 23 23.10 3.35 14.50
CA TYR A 23 22.41 4.49 13.92
C TYR A 23 22.10 5.53 14.98
N VAL A 24 22.10 6.80 14.58
CA VAL A 24 21.59 7.90 15.40
C VAL A 24 20.37 8.53 14.74
N THR A 25 19.34 8.79 15.53
CA THR A 25 18.17 9.54 15.08
C THR A 25 17.77 10.55 16.12
N VAL A 26 17.16 11.63 15.68
CA VAL A 26 16.50 12.57 16.55
C VAL A 26 15.03 12.18 16.64
N ASP A 27 14.39 12.46 17.76
CA ASP A 27 12.96 12.29 17.96
C ASP A 27 12.27 13.61 17.59
N PRO A 28 11.47 13.68 16.51
CA PRO A 28 10.92 14.96 16.05
C PRO A 28 9.81 15.53 16.95
N PHE A 29 9.44 14.84 18.03
CA PHE A 29 8.22 15.14 18.82
C PHE A 29 8.47 15.79 20.17
N GLU A 30 9.71 15.81 20.67
CA GLU A 30 10.05 16.23 22.04
C GLU A 30 11.10 17.36 22.03
N ALA A 31 10.94 18.34 21.15
CA ALA A 31 11.62 19.62 21.32
C ALA A 31 10.90 20.37 22.45
N THR A 32 11.29 20.09 23.70
CA THR A 32 10.74 20.73 24.90
C THR A 32 11.01 22.24 24.92
N ASN A 33 12.00 22.68 24.12
CA ASN A 33 12.31 24.06 23.74
C ASN A 33 12.96 24.02 22.35
N VAL A 34 12.97 25.14 21.61
CA VAL A 34 13.62 25.25 20.28
C VAL A 34 15.09 24.77 20.30
N ASP A 35 15.73 24.82 21.47
CA ASP A 35 17.16 24.55 21.63
C ASP A 35 17.50 23.17 22.23
N GLU A 36 16.55 22.26 22.51
CA GLU A 36 16.83 20.93 23.07
C GLU A 36 16.00 19.84 22.39
N VAL A 37 16.65 18.76 21.94
CA VAL A 37 16.00 17.63 21.26
C VAL A 37 16.39 16.30 21.91
N LYS A 38 15.49 15.33 21.80
CA LYS A 38 15.77 13.95 22.18
C LYS A 38 16.46 13.21 21.04
N VAL A 39 17.64 12.67 21.32
CA VAL A 39 18.42 11.82 20.41
C VAL A 39 18.35 10.38 20.88
N ARG A 40 18.19 9.46 19.94
CA ARG A 40 18.24 8.02 20.16
C ARG A 40 19.40 7.41 19.37
N ALA A 41 20.19 6.56 20.02
CA ALA A 41 21.23 5.77 19.38
C ALA A 41 20.88 4.28 19.50
N PHE A 42 20.90 3.58 18.37
CA PHE A 42 20.67 2.14 18.30
C PHE A 42 21.96 1.45 17.89
N ILE A 43 22.39 0.44 18.63
CA ILE A 43 23.64 -0.28 18.38
C ILE A 43 23.38 -1.78 18.46
N ARG A 44 23.99 -2.56 17.56
CA ARG A 44 23.91 -4.03 17.56
C ARG A 44 25.27 -4.66 17.26
N ASN A 45 25.63 -5.69 18.03
CA ASN A 45 26.83 -6.48 17.80
C ASN A 45 26.50 -7.79 17.06
N TYR A 46 27.12 -8.00 15.91
CA TYR A 46 27.05 -9.26 15.15
C TYR A 46 28.27 -10.16 15.30
N GLY A 47 29.30 -9.68 16.01
CA GLY A 47 30.53 -10.42 16.26
C GLY A 47 30.51 -11.07 17.64
N LEU A 48 31.69 -11.55 18.05
CA LEU A 48 31.90 -12.06 19.40
C LEU A 48 31.70 -10.97 20.45
N ASP A 49 31.55 -11.42 21.69
CA ASP A 49 31.49 -10.58 22.88
C ASP A 49 32.67 -9.61 22.92
N LYS A 50 32.38 -8.33 23.12
CA LYS A 50 33.41 -7.29 23.17
C LYS A 50 32.97 -6.12 24.05
N SER A 51 33.94 -5.40 24.58
CA SER A 51 33.72 -4.08 25.15
C SER A 51 33.89 -3.03 24.06
N ILE A 52 32.95 -2.10 23.97
CA ILE A 52 33.05 -0.93 23.08
C ILE A 52 32.78 0.34 23.88
N GLU A 53 33.33 1.43 23.39
CA GLU A 53 33.02 2.78 23.84
C GLU A 53 31.99 3.40 22.91
N ILE A 54 30.86 3.83 23.47
CA ILE A 54 29.79 4.50 22.75
C ILE A 54 29.77 5.96 23.19
N GLY A 55 29.82 6.87 22.24
CA GLY A 55 29.75 8.30 22.49
C GLY A 55 28.76 9.01 21.58
N LEU A 56 28.29 10.16 22.06
CA LEU A 56 27.49 11.09 21.26
C LEU A 56 28.21 12.43 21.17
N LYS A 57 28.28 13.00 19.98
CA LYS A 57 28.73 14.38 19.77
C LYS A 57 27.64 15.23 19.11
N VAL A 58 27.62 16.51 19.44
CA VAL A 58 26.93 17.55 18.66
C VAL A 58 28.02 18.39 18.02
N ASN A 59 28.04 18.40 16.69
CA ASN A 59 29.17 18.84 15.88
C ASN A 59 30.46 18.15 16.35
N GLU A 60 31.41 18.91 16.91
CA GLU A 60 32.66 18.36 17.47
C GLU A 60 32.65 18.25 19.00
N LYS A 61 31.60 18.73 19.67
CA LYS A 61 31.51 18.75 21.13
C LYS A 61 30.98 17.42 21.65
N SER A 62 31.73 16.78 22.55
CA SER A 62 31.30 15.57 23.25
C SER A 62 30.13 15.85 24.18
N VAL A 63 29.07 15.04 24.05
CA VAL A 63 27.90 15.05 24.93
C VAL A 63 27.99 13.92 25.94
N SER A 64 28.23 12.70 25.47
CA SER A 64 28.31 11.49 26.29
C SER A 64 29.41 10.58 25.78
N LYS A 65 29.93 9.74 26.68
CA LYS A 65 31.01 8.80 26.41
C LYS A 65 31.02 7.71 27.48
N GLU A 66 30.58 6.51 27.12
CA GLU A 66 30.34 5.41 28.05
C GLU A 66 30.83 4.07 27.48
N SER A 67 31.32 3.18 28.35
CA SER A 67 31.81 1.86 27.94
C SER A 67 30.76 0.79 28.20
N PHE A 68 30.50 -0.05 27.20
CA PHE A 68 29.51 -1.12 27.26
C PHE A 68 30.12 -2.46 26.88
N LYS A 69 29.73 -3.52 27.59
CA LYS A 69 30.00 -4.91 27.18
C LYS A 69 28.85 -5.40 26.32
N LEU A 70 29.11 -5.60 25.04
CA LEU A 70 28.15 -6.12 24.07
C LEU A 70 28.39 -7.60 23.80
N ILE A 71 27.43 -8.43 24.20
CA ILE A 71 27.41 -9.85 23.86
C ILE A 71 27.09 -10.07 22.38
N THR A 72 27.39 -11.27 21.90
CA THR A 72 27.06 -11.72 20.55
C THR A 72 25.56 -11.61 20.27
N GLY A 73 25.18 -10.87 19.24
CA GLY A 73 23.78 -10.61 18.89
C GLY A 73 23.09 -9.52 19.74
N GLY A 74 23.77 -9.00 20.77
CA GLY A 74 23.25 -8.01 21.70
C GLY A 74 22.90 -6.69 21.03
N LYS A 75 21.86 -6.03 21.54
CA LYS A 75 21.36 -4.73 21.08
C LYS A 75 21.28 -3.76 22.25
N ILE A 76 21.69 -2.51 22.01
CA ILE A 76 21.57 -1.39 22.94
C ILE A 76 20.75 -0.28 22.27
N SER A 77 19.89 0.37 23.06
CA SER A 77 19.21 1.61 22.70
C SER A 77 19.50 2.64 23.79
N LEU A 78 20.09 3.78 23.42
CA LEU A 78 20.42 4.87 24.33
C LEU A 78 19.58 6.10 23.96
N GLU A 79 19.18 6.86 24.96
CA GLU A 79 18.43 8.12 24.80
C GLU A 79 19.20 9.25 25.46
N TYR A 80 19.31 10.39 24.77
CA TYR A 80 20.00 11.59 25.23
C TYR A 80 19.11 12.80 24.98
N TYR A 81 19.10 13.76 25.91
CA TYR A 81 18.58 15.09 25.65
C TYR A 81 19.76 16.00 25.37
N VAL A 82 19.77 16.62 24.20
CA VAL A 82 20.91 17.41 23.74
C VAL A 82 20.47 18.78 23.28
N LYS A 83 21.23 19.79 23.69
CA LYS A 83 21.04 21.14 23.19
C LYS A 83 21.61 21.26 21.79
N VAL A 84 20.79 21.69 20.85
CA VAL A 84 21.12 21.79 19.42
C VAL A 84 20.55 23.06 18.83
N LYS A 85 21.12 23.47 17.70
CA LYS A 85 20.61 24.53 16.84
C LYS A 85 20.26 23.96 15.47
N ASP A 86 19.51 24.74 14.69
CA ASP A 86 19.24 24.41 13.30
C ASP A 86 20.55 24.24 12.53
N GLY A 87 20.66 23.16 11.77
CA GLY A 87 21.86 22.80 11.02
C GLY A 87 22.95 22.07 11.80
N ASP A 88 22.85 21.92 13.14
CA ASP A 88 23.79 21.13 13.93
C ASP A 88 23.79 19.65 13.48
N GLU A 89 24.92 18.97 13.65
CA GLU A 89 25.06 17.55 13.30
C GLU A 89 25.27 16.70 14.56
N VAL A 90 24.35 15.79 14.84
CA VAL A 90 24.50 14.80 15.90
C VAL A 90 25.24 13.58 15.34
N LYS A 91 26.30 13.14 16.02
CA LYS A 91 27.17 12.04 15.59
C LYS A 91 27.20 10.92 16.63
N LEU A 92 26.98 9.68 16.19
CA LEU A 92 27.23 8.47 16.96
C LEU A 92 28.68 8.05 16.78
N ILE A 93 29.41 7.94 17.89
CA ILE A 93 30.81 7.54 17.94
C ILE A 93 30.90 6.14 18.55
N ILE A 94 31.64 5.24 17.89
CA ILE A 94 31.99 3.91 18.40
C ILE A 94 33.52 3.80 18.40
N ASP A 95 34.12 3.56 19.56
CA ASP A 95 35.57 3.43 19.75
C ASP A 95 36.36 4.59 19.10
N GLY A 96 35.85 5.82 19.28
CA GLY A 96 36.44 7.05 18.74
C GLY A 96 36.12 7.35 17.26
N ILE A 97 35.47 6.45 16.53
CA ILE A 97 35.13 6.60 15.11
C ILE A 97 33.66 7.02 14.96
N THR A 98 33.38 7.99 14.09
CA THR A 98 31.98 8.35 13.75
C THR A 98 31.36 7.24 12.89
N LEU A 99 30.37 6.55 13.44
CA LEU A 99 29.66 5.46 12.75
C LEU A 99 28.46 5.97 11.96
N ASP A 100 27.68 6.88 12.55
CA ASP A 100 26.51 7.48 11.90
C ASP A 100 26.35 8.94 12.33
N LYS A 101 25.60 9.70 11.53
CA LYS A 101 25.33 11.11 11.78
C LYS A 101 23.94 11.51 11.30
N HIS A 102 23.38 12.52 11.95
CA HIS A 102 22.08 13.09 11.60
C HIS A 102 22.15 14.61 11.73
N LYS A 103 21.79 15.31 10.66
CA LYS A 103 21.73 16.77 10.64
C LYS A 103 20.37 17.22 11.16
N ILE A 104 20.37 18.11 12.13
CA ILE A 104 19.19 18.76 12.70
C ILE A 104 18.64 19.76 11.70
N ASN A 105 17.33 19.74 11.50
CA ASN A 105 16.60 20.76 10.78
C ASN A 105 15.35 21.13 11.59
N ILE A 106 15.39 22.28 12.27
CA ILE A 106 14.36 22.75 13.20
C ILE A 106 13.13 23.27 12.45
N ALA A 107 13.31 23.75 11.21
CA ALA A 107 12.19 24.16 10.35
C ALA A 107 11.23 22.99 10.03
N ASP A 108 11.70 21.75 10.18
CA ASP A 108 10.88 20.54 10.02
C ASP A 108 9.95 20.28 11.23
N ILE A 109 10.11 21.03 12.32
CA ILE A 109 9.44 20.85 13.62
C ILE A 109 8.46 22.01 13.92
N THR A 110 8.43 23.06 13.09
CA THR A 110 7.49 24.17 13.27
C THR A 110 6.04 23.72 13.08
N LEU A 111 5.23 23.97 14.11
CA LEU A 111 3.81 23.67 14.16
C LEU A 111 3.07 24.42 13.04
N ASN A 112 2.45 23.68 12.13
CA ASN A 112 1.41 24.26 11.28
C ASN A 112 0.23 24.69 12.18
N GLU A 113 -0.48 25.77 11.84
CA GLU A 113 -1.71 26.18 12.56
C GLU A 113 -2.75 25.04 12.62
N LYS A 114 -2.74 24.16 11.62
CA LYS A 114 -3.53 22.93 11.54
C LYS A 114 -2.63 21.74 11.18
N PRO A 115 -2.87 20.55 11.76
CA PRO A 115 -2.09 19.37 11.44
C PRO A 115 -2.31 18.99 9.97
N THR A 116 -1.23 18.58 9.29
CA THR A 116 -1.35 18.03 7.93
C THR A 116 -2.14 16.72 7.99
N ASN A 117 -3.12 16.55 7.10
CA ASN A 117 -3.84 15.28 6.96
C ASN A 117 -2.98 14.29 6.17
N ILE A 118 -2.69 13.13 6.72
CA ILE A 118 -1.94 12.08 6.04
C ILE A 118 -2.90 10.94 5.73
N ILE A 119 -3.16 10.70 4.44
CA ILE A 119 -3.94 9.55 3.99
C ILE A 119 -2.95 8.46 3.61
N LEU A 120 -2.89 7.39 4.42
CA LEU A 120 -2.09 6.20 4.13
C LEU A 120 -3.01 5.09 3.63
N VAL A 121 -2.90 4.77 2.34
CA VAL A 121 -3.68 3.76 1.63
C VAL A 121 -2.83 2.51 1.43
N PHE A 122 -3.32 1.38 1.93
CA PHE A 122 -2.79 0.06 1.61
C PHE A 122 -3.76 -0.68 0.68
N HIS A 123 -3.29 -1.03 -0.52
CA HIS A 123 -4.00 -1.84 -1.48
C HIS A 123 -3.64 -3.32 -1.27
N ASN A 124 -4.50 -4.05 -0.55
CA ASN A 124 -4.35 -5.48 -0.30
C ASN A 124 -5.11 -6.24 -1.39
N HIS A 125 -4.37 -6.83 -2.31
CA HIS A 125 -4.95 -7.45 -3.49
C HIS A 125 -4.47 -8.86 -3.74
N GLN A 126 -5.36 -9.70 -4.25
CA GLN A 126 -5.03 -10.97 -4.87
C GLN A 126 -6.01 -11.21 -6.01
N PRO A 127 -5.56 -11.71 -7.18
CA PRO A 127 -6.48 -12.09 -8.25
C PRO A 127 -7.37 -13.23 -7.77
N PRO A 128 -8.51 -13.52 -8.42
CA PRO A 128 -9.22 -14.77 -8.22
C PRO A 128 -8.30 -15.94 -8.57
N ASN A 129 -7.73 -16.62 -7.56
CA ASN A 129 -6.70 -17.63 -7.76
C ASN A 129 -7.28 -19.01 -8.10
N TYR A 130 -8.53 -19.09 -8.53
CA TYR A 130 -9.22 -20.33 -8.88
C TYR A 130 -9.55 -20.37 -10.38
N GLY A 131 -9.68 -21.58 -10.94
CA GLY A 131 -10.13 -21.78 -12.32
C GLY A 131 -11.65 -21.91 -12.46
N PRO A 132 -12.17 -22.08 -13.69
CA PRO A 132 -13.59 -22.40 -13.95
C PRO A 132 -14.10 -23.62 -13.18
N ASP A 133 -13.21 -24.57 -12.86
CA ASP A 133 -13.46 -25.77 -12.06
C ASP A 133 -13.53 -25.50 -10.54
N SER A 134 -13.46 -24.23 -10.12
CA SER A 134 -13.39 -23.78 -8.72
C SER A 134 -12.19 -24.32 -7.94
N VAL A 135 -11.16 -24.83 -8.63
CA VAL A 135 -9.94 -25.32 -8.00
C VAL A 135 -8.92 -24.19 -7.92
N TYR A 136 -8.41 -23.94 -6.72
CA TYR A 136 -7.41 -22.93 -6.43
C TYR A 136 -6.03 -23.33 -6.97
N ARG A 137 -5.49 -22.49 -7.86
CA ARG A 137 -4.18 -22.63 -8.52
C ARG A 137 -3.05 -22.01 -7.71
N ALA A 138 -3.34 -20.98 -6.92
CA ALA A 138 -2.42 -20.41 -5.95
C ALA A 138 -3.12 -20.08 -4.62
N LEU A 139 -2.34 -20.08 -3.54
CA LEU A 139 -2.84 -19.94 -2.17
C LEU A 139 -2.38 -18.63 -1.52
N TRP A 140 -1.89 -17.66 -2.30
CA TRP A 140 -1.47 -16.34 -1.83
C TRP A 140 -2.49 -15.58 -0.96
N PRO A 141 -3.81 -15.55 -1.26
CA PRO A 141 -4.81 -14.91 -0.38
C PRO A 141 -4.82 -15.47 1.04
N PHE A 142 -4.39 -16.72 1.22
CA PHE A 142 -4.34 -17.41 2.50
C PHE A 142 -2.94 -17.35 3.10
N ASN A 143 -1.91 -17.60 2.30
CA ASN A 143 -0.51 -17.57 2.72
C ASN A 143 -0.12 -16.23 3.34
N TYR A 144 -0.63 -15.13 2.80
CA TYR A 144 -0.37 -13.78 3.31
C TYR A 144 -1.16 -13.44 4.59
N VAL A 145 -2.00 -14.36 5.08
CA VAL A 145 -2.57 -14.31 6.42
C VAL A 145 -1.70 -15.08 7.40
N TRP A 146 -1.46 -16.38 7.16
CA TRP A 146 -0.99 -17.28 8.22
C TRP A 146 0.49 -17.69 8.14
N LYS A 147 1.12 -17.66 6.96
CA LYS A 147 2.51 -18.13 6.85
C LYS A 147 3.45 -17.22 7.65
N PRO A 148 4.49 -17.75 8.32
CA PRO A 148 5.37 -16.97 9.19
C PRO A 148 6.39 -16.13 8.40
N MET A 149 5.94 -15.36 7.40
CA MET A 149 6.78 -14.56 6.53
C MET A 149 7.46 -13.40 7.28
N LEU A 150 6.80 -12.87 8.31
CA LEU A 150 7.29 -11.75 9.11
C LEU A 150 7.83 -12.18 10.49
N PHE A 151 8.08 -13.48 10.69
CA PHE A 151 8.59 -14.00 11.96
C PHE A 151 9.97 -13.41 12.28
N PRO A 152 10.27 -12.99 13.54
CA PRO A 152 9.48 -13.22 14.76
C PRO A 152 8.44 -12.14 15.08
N TYR A 153 8.26 -11.13 14.24
CA TYR A 153 7.41 -9.98 14.54
C TYR A 153 5.93 -10.20 14.17
N GLY A 154 5.65 -11.11 13.24
CA GLY A 154 4.29 -11.43 12.81
C GLY A 154 4.21 -12.67 11.92
N LEU A 155 2.99 -12.95 11.44
CA LEU A 155 2.71 -14.00 10.46
C LEU A 155 2.80 -13.44 9.03
N GLY A 156 1.74 -13.57 8.23
CA GLY A 156 1.65 -12.95 6.93
C GLY A 156 1.28 -11.47 7.03
N PRO A 157 1.54 -10.68 5.98
CA PRO A 157 1.29 -9.24 5.99
C PRO A 157 -0.17 -8.88 6.30
N TYR A 158 -1.16 -9.58 5.75
CA TYR A 158 -2.58 -9.28 5.98
C TYR A 158 -2.99 -9.45 7.44
N HIS A 159 -2.51 -10.51 8.10
CA HIS A 159 -2.72 -10.69 9.53
C HIS A 159 -1.94 -9.66 10.34
N TYR A 160 -0.67 -9.40 9.98
CA TYR A 160 0.18 -8.44 10.68
C TYR A 160 -0.40 -7.03 10.69
N HIS A 161 -0.90 -6.54 9.54
CA HIS A 161 -1.63 -5.27 9.46
C HIS A 161 -2.81 -5.23 10.43
N ALA A 162 -3.67 -6.25 10.42
CA ALA A 162 -4.86 -6.32 11.27
C ALA A 162 -4.50 -6.23 12.77
N ILE A 163 -3.56 -7.06 13.24
CA ILE A 163 -3.17 -7.07 14.66
C ILE A 163 -2.43 -5.80 15.08
N LEU A 164 -1.59 -5.23 14.21
CA LEU A 164 -0.81 -4.04 14.52
C LEU A 164 -1.72 -2.83 14.70
N ILE A 165 -2.70 -2.64 13.81
CA ILE A 165 -3.65 -1.53 13.90
C ILE A 165 -4.50 -1.69 15.16
N LYS A 166 -5.01 -2.89 15.42
CA LYS A 166 -5.76 -3.19 16.65
C LYS A 166 -4.96 -2.88 17.91
N LYS A 167 -3.65 -3.20 17.92
CA LYS A 167 -2.73 -2.86 19.02
C LYS A 167 -2.53 -1.35 19.18
N LEU A 168 -2.45 -0.60 18.08
CA LEU A 168 -2.24 0.86 18.11
C LEU A 168 -3.51 1.63 18.51
N GLY A 169 -4.69 1.05 18.30
CA GLY A 169 -5.98 1.58 18.76
C GLY A 169 -6.51 2.74 17.91
N VAL A 170 -7.62 3.34 18.36
CA VAL A 170 -8.46 4.30 17.62
C VAL A 170 -7.83 5.68 17.35
N ASP A 171 -6.63 5.94 17.87
CA ASP A 171 -5.92 7.22 17.68
C ASP A 171 -5.33 7.37 16.27
N ILE A 172 -5.31 6.29 15.48
CA ILE A 172 -4.87 6.29 14.09
C ILE A 172 -6.02 5.94 13.17
N LYS A 173 -6.03 6.53 11.97
CA LYS A 173 -7.01 6.20 10.93
C LYS A 173 -6.31 5.93 9.62
N LEU A 174 -6.60 4.77 9.04
CA LEU A 174 -5.96 4.29 7.82
C LEU A 174 -7.00 4.02 6.74
N VAL A 175 -6.53 3.94 5.50
CA VAL A 175 -7.36 3.55 4.36
C VAL A 175 -6.85 2.21 3.84
N TYR A 176 -7.76 1.26 3.64
CA TYR A 176 -7.46 -0.04 3.08
C TYR A 176 -8.33 -0.26 1.85
N ASN A 177 -7.75 -0.70 0.75
CA ASN A 177 -8.50 -1.49 -0.20
C ASN A 177 -8.28 -2.97 0.13
N LEU A 178 -9.25 -3.61 0.76
CA LEU A 178 -9.34 -5.06 0.78
C LEU A 178 -10.08 -5.45 -0.50
N SER A 179 -9.34 -5.81 -1.55
CA SER A 179 -9.95 -6.01 -2.87
C SER A 179 -11.09 -7.05 -2.82
N PRO A 180 -12.17 -6.88 -3.60
CA PRO A 180 -13.30 -7.80 -3.57
C PRO A 180 -12.93 -9.25 -3.89
N SER A 181 -12.00 -9.49 -4.82
CA SER A 181 -11.46 -10.83 -5.10
C SER A 181 -10.78 -11.45 -3.89
N LEU A 182 -10.00 -10.69 -3.11
CA LEU A 182 -9.38 -11.17 -1.88
C LEU A 182 -10.43 -11.52 -0.83
N ILE A 183 -11.40 -10.62 -0.59
CA ILE A 183 -12.49 -10.84 0.36
C ILE A 183 -13.30 -12.09 -0.01
N LYS A 184 -13.63 -12.26 -1.30
CA LYS A 184 -14.38 -13.42 -1.79
C LYS A 184 -13.65 -14.71 -1.43
N GLN A 185 -12.36 -14.81 -1.72
CA GLN A 185 -11.59 -16.02 -1.46
C GLN A 185 -11.49 -16.33 0.05
N TRP A 186 -11.39 -15.29 0.90
CA TRP A 186 -11.52 -15.46 2.35
C TRP A 186 -12.90 -15.95 2.78
N ILE A 187 -13.97 -15.51 2.12
CA ILE A 187 -15.32 -16.02 2.38
C ILE A 187 -15.43 -17.49 1.96
N ASP A 188 -14.92 -17.87 0.79
CA ASP A 188 -14.98 -19.25 0.28
C ASP A 188 -14.35 -20.23 1.27
N ILE A 189 -13.08 -20.00 1.65
CA ILE A 189 -12.36 -20.92 2.55
C ILE A 189 -12.98 -21.00 3.95
N THR A 190 -13.65 -19.94 4.41
CA THR A 190 -14.24 -19.90 5.76
C THR A 190 -15.67 -20.39 5.84
N LYS A 191 -16.40 -20.44 4.72
CA LYS A 191 -17.79 -20.90 4.64
C LYS A 191 -17.95 -22.25 3.96
N GLU A 192 -17.25 -22.45 2.85
CA GLU A 192 -17.44 -23.59 1.94
C GLU A 192 -16.21 -24.52 1.93
N GLY A 193 -15.04 -23.97 2.26
CA GLY A 193 -13.77 -24.65 2.09
C GLY A 193 -13.27 -24.48 0.67
N ILE A 194 -12.08 -24.99 0.38
CA ILE A 194 -11.48 -24.90 -0.95
C ILE A 194 -10.85 -26.22 -1.37
N LYS A 195 -10.74 -26.42 -2.68
CA LYS A 195 -9.93 -27.47 -3.29
C LYS A 195 -8.73 -26.86 -3.98
N THR A 196 -7.55 -27.42 -3.78
CA THR A 196 -6.30 -26.92 -4.38
C THR A 196 -5.89 -27.75 -5.60
N SER A 197 -4.96 -27.23 -6.39
CA SER A 197 -4.37 -27.92 -7.54
C SER A 197 -3.64 -29.22 -7.18
N SER A 198 -3.21 -29.40 -5.93
CA SER A 198 -2.64 -30.68 -5.45
C SER A 198 -3.69 -31.75 -5.15
N GLY A 199 -4.98 -31.40 -5.22
CA GLY A 199 -6.10 -32.26 -4.83
C GLY A 199 -6.44 -32.19 -3.34
N GLU A 200 -5.70 -31.41 -2.55
CA GLU A 200 -6.00 -31.15 -1.15
C GLU A 200 -7.33 -30.40 -1.00
N VAL A 201 -8.13 -30.81 -0.02
CA VAL A 201 -9.35 -30.12 0.40
C VAL A 201 -9.08 -29.47 1.75
N VAL A 202 -9.23 -28.16 1.81
CA VAL A 202 -9.14 -27.39 3.05
C VAL A 202 -10.55 -27.13 3.56
N GLU A 203 -10.89 -27.80 4.65
CA GLU A 203 -12.20 -27.68 5.29
C GLU A 203 -12.37 -26.31 5.98
N PRO A 204 -13.62 -25.79 6.08
CA PRO A 204 -13.93 -24.54 6.79
C PRO A 204 -13.54 -24.48 8.26
N ILE A 205 -13.27 -25.63 8.88
CA ILE A 205 -12.90 -25.79 10.30
C ILE A 205 -11.39 -25.99 10.50
N SER A 206 -10.60 -25.93 9.43
CA SER A 206 -9.15 -26.08 9.51
C SER A 206 -8.49 -24.90 10.24
N ASP A 207 -7.30 -25.12 10.82
CA ASP A 207 -6.52 -24.05 11.46
C ASP A 207 -6.26 -22.88 10.50
N LEU A 208 -6.07 -23.17 9.21
CA LEU A 208 -5.94 -22.15 8.17
C LEU A 208 -7.21 -21.30 8.07
N ALA A 209 -8.37 -21.93 7.94
CA ALA A 209 -9.64 -21.24 7.85
C ALA A 209 -9.93 -20.43 9.13
N GLU A 210 -9.61 -20.95 10.32
CA GLU A 210 -9.79 -20.22 11.59
C GLU A 210 -8.89 -18.98 11.69
N ASN A 211 -7.62 -19.06 11.28
CA ASN A 211 -6.73 -17.89 11.22
C ASN A 211 -7.27 -16.79 10.27
N ILE A 212 -7.90 -17.21 9.16
CA ILE A 212 -8.53 -16.30 8.21
C ILE A 212 -9.80 -15.69 8.81
N LYS A 213 -10.65 -16.48 9.47
CA LYS A 213 -11.83 -15.98 10.20
C LYS A 213 -11.45 -14.93 11.23
N GLU A 214 -10.39 -15.18 12.02
CA GLU A 214 -9.90 -14.20 12.99
C GLU A 214 -9.44 -12.90 12.33
N THR A 215 -8.66 -13.01 11.25
CA THR A 215 -8.19 -11.84 10.49
C THR A 215 -9.36 -11.04 9.91
N MET A 216 -10.34 -11.71 9.31
CA MET A 216 -11.57 -11.09 8.81
C MET A 216 -12.34 -10.38 9.92
N ARG A 217 -12.48 -11.03 11.08
CA ARG A 217 -13.16 -10.45 12.25
C ARG A 217 -12.46 -9.16 12.70
N ILE A 218 -11.13 -9.15 12.78
CA ILE A 218 -10.38 -7.95 13.18
C ILE A 218 -10.58 -6.81 12.17
N TYR A 219 -10.48 -7.07 10.85
CA TYR A 219 -10.75 -6.04 9.85
C TYR A 219 -12.18 -5.48 9.94
N ARG A 220 -13.18 -6.34 10.18
CA ARG A 220 -14.57 -5.91 10.38
C ARG A 220 -14.74 -5.05 11.63
N GLU A 221 -14.11 -5.42 12.73
CA GLU A 221 -14.10 -4.63 13.97
C GLU A 221 -13.49 -3.25 13.72
N LEU A 222 -12.31 -3.20 13.10
CA LEU A 222 -11.62 -1.95 12.78
C LEU A 222 -12.44 -1.05 11.84
N ALA A 223 -13.15 -1.63 10.86
CA ALA A 223 -14.00 -0.87 9.95
C ALA A 223 -15.28 -0.37 10.65
N HIS A 224 -15.86 -1.18 11.54
CA HIS A 224 -17.02 -0.80 12.34
C HIS A 224 -16.68 0.37 13.27
N GLU A 225 -15.52 0.30 13.93
CA GLU A 225 -14.95 1.33 14.83
C GLU A 225 -14.41 2.57 14.09
N GLU A 226 -14.44 2.59 12.76
CA GLU A 226 -13.92 3.68 11.91
C GLU A 226 -12.42 3.96 12.11
N VAL A 227 -11.66 2.95 12.57
CA VAL A 227 -10.20 2.96 12.61
C VAL A 227 -9.62 2.74 11.22
N ILE A 228 -10.31 1.97 10.39
CA ILE A 228 -10.00 1.86 8.96
C ILE A 228 -11.20 2.29 8.12
N GLU A 229 -10.91 3.01 7.05
CA GLU A 229 -11.83 3.18 5.93
C GLU A 229 -11.52 2.11 4.89
N VAL A 230 -12.53 1.33 4.49
CA VAL A 230 -12.36 0.27 3.49
C VAL A 230 -12.92 0.73 2.15
N LEU A 231 -12.04 0.84 1.15
CA LEU A 231 -12.36 1.11 -0.25
C LEU A 231 -12.89 -0.16 -0.92
N THR A 232 -13.79 0.00 -1.88
CA THR A 232 -14.07 -1.07 -2.84
C THR A 232 -13.12 -1.00 -4.05
N SER A 233 -13.23 -1.96 -4.94
CA SER A 233 -12.52 -2.01 -6.22
C SER A 233 -13.37 -2.82 -7.21
N ILE A 234 -12.87 -2.96 -8.42
CA ILE A 234 -13.39 -3.86 -9.44
C ILE A 234 -13.04 -5.30 -9.06
N TYR A 235 -13.95 -6.24 -9.31
CA TYR A 235 -13.86 -7.60 -8.75
C TYR A 235 -12.59 -8.35 -9.14
N ALA A 236 -12.39 -8.63 -10.43
CA ALA A 236 -11.22 -9.34 -10.94
C ALA A 236 -10.08 -8.37 -11.26
N HIS A 237 -10.11 -7.16 -10.70
CA HIS A 237 -9.03 -6.18 -10.81
C HIS A 237 -8.68 -5.77 -12.26
N THR A 238 -9.68 -5.72 -13.14
CA THR A 238 -9.45 -5.40 -14.56
C THR A 238 -8.94 -3.96 -14.79
N ILE A 239 -8.13 -3.75 -15.85
CA ILE A 239 -7.56 -2.42 -16.22
C ILE A 239 -8.64 -1.51 -16.81
N ALA A 240 -9.56 -1.04 -15.96
CA ALA A 240 -10.84 -0.47 -16.38
C ALA A 240 -10.74 0.75 -17.31
N GLY A 241 -9.81 1.69 -17.07
CA GLY A 241 -9.61 2.85 -17.93
C GLY A 241 -9.31 2.45 -19.38
N TYR A 242 -8.47 1.43 -19.55
CA TYR A 242 -8.16 0.85 -20.85
C TYR A 242 -9.37 0.17 -21.48
N LEU A 243 -10.15 -0.60 -20.71
CA LEU A 243 -11.34 -1.30 -21.22
C LEU A 243 -12.42 -0.34 -21.72
N VAL A 244 -12.67 0.78 -21.04
CA VAL A 244 -13.67 1.75 -21.48
C VAL A 244 -13.19 2.59 -22.67
N ASP A 245 -11.89 2.87 -22.78
CA ASP A 245 -11.36 3.68 -23.88
C ASP A 245 -11.22 2.87 -25.18
N PHE A 246 -10.64 1.68 -25.11
CA PHE A 246 -10.27 0.92 -26.31
C PHE A 246 -11.33 -0.11 -26.71
N PHE A 247 -12.13 -0.59 -25.76
CA PHE A 247 -13.12 -1.61 -26.03
C PHE A 247 -14.55 -1.16 -25.84
N ASN A 248 -14.85 0.03 -25.28
CA ASN A 248 -16.20 0.51 -24.95
C ASN A 248 -16.97 -0.48 -24.06
N LEU A 249 -16.31 -1.02 -23.03
CA LEU A 249 -16.87 -1.98 -22.09
C LEU A 249 -17.50 -1.32 -20.86
N ASP A 250 -18.03 -0.11 -21.00
CA ASP A 250 -18.60 0.73 -19.93
C ASP A 250 -19.58 -0.05 -19.04
N ASP A 251 -20.48 -0.79 -19.67
CA ASP A 251 -21.50 -1.60 -18.99
C ASP A 251 -20.93 -2.82 -18.25
N VAL A 252 -19.91 -3.47 -18.80
CA VAL A 252 -19.24 -4.63 -18.19
C VAL A 252 -18.45 -4.17 -16.96
N VAL A 253 -17.69 -3.08 -17.11
CA VAL A 253 -16.93 -2.45 -16.01
C VAL A 253 -17.87 -1.99 -14.91
N ARG A 254 -19.02 -1.38 -15.24
CA ARG A 254 -20.02 -0.98 -14.24
C ARG A 254 -20.53 -2.18 -13.44
N ARG A 255 -20.93 -3.27 -14.10
CA ARG A 255 -21.45 -4.48 -13.41
C ARG A 255 -20.37 -5.16 -12.57
N GLU A 256 -19.14 -5.18 -13.04
CA GLU A 256 -18.01 -5.71 -12.27
C GLU A 256 -17.74 -4.86 -11.01
N LEU A 257 -17.81 -3.53 -11.14
CA LEU A 257 -17.70 -2.59 -10.02
C LEU A 257 -18.87 -2.73 -9.04
N GLU A 258 -20.10 -2.90 -9.53
CA GLU A 258 -21.28 -3.17 -8.69
C GLU A 258 -21.14 -4.48 -7.90
N TYR A 259 -20.60 -5.53 -8.53
CA TYR A 259 -20.31 -6.80 -7.85
C TYR A 259 -19.24 -6.62 -6.77
N GLY A 260 -18.16 -5.92 -7.08
CA GLY A 260 -17.11 -5.57 -6.12
C GLY A 260 -17.62 -4.75 -4.93
N PHE A 261 -18.43 -3.72 -5.22
CA PHE A 261 -19.10 -2.88 -4.23
C PHE A 261 -19.93 -3.73 -3.26
N ASN A 262 -20.73 -4.66 -3.77
CA ASN A 262 -21.60 -5.51 -2.95
C ASN A 262 -20.79 -6.46 -2.06
N ILE A 263 -19.69 -7.03 -2.54
CA ILE A 263 -18.78 -7.85 -1.71
C ILE A 263 -18.22 -7.01 -0.57
N THR A 264 -17.66 -5.83 -0.88
CA THR A 264 -17.09 -4.94 0.14
C THR A 264 -18.14 -4.53 1.16
N LYS A 265 -19.32 -4.06 0.71
CA LYS A 265 -20.45 -3.66 1.56
C LYS A 265 -20.87 -4.79 2.50
N ASN A 266 -21.04 -6.00 1.99
CA ASN A 266 -21.45 -7.15 2.79
C ASN A 266 -20.37 -7.58 3.79
N PHE A 267 -19.10 -7.38 3.45
CA PHE A 267 -17.99 -7.68 4.33
C PHE A 267 -17.89 -6.68 5.49
N VAL A 268 -17.99 -5.38 5.22
CA VAL A 268 -17.79 -4.31 6.23
C VAL A 268 -19.08 -3.85 6.92
N GLY A 269 -20.25 -4.14 6.35
CA GLY A 269 -21.55 -3.73 6.88
C GLY A 269 -21.92 -2.26 6.64
N LYS A 270 -21.15 -1.53 5.83
CA LYS A 270 -21.37 -0.11 5.46
C LYS A 270 -21.12 0.07 3.96
N ASP A 271 -21.76 1.08 3.37
CA ASP A 271 -21.52 1.42 1.96
C ASP A 271 -20.12 2.03 1.79
N PRO A 272 -19.22 1.43 0.98
CA PRO A 272 -17.93 2.04 0.67
C PRO A 272 -18.17 3.32 -0.14
N LYS A 273 -17.39 4.37 0.17
CA LYS A 273 -17.48 5.66 -0.53
C LYS A 273 -16.33 5.90 -1.50
N GLY A 274 -15.18 5.30 -1.24
CA GLY A 274 -14.02 5.38 -2.11
C GLY A 274 -13.82 4.11 -2.93
N VAL A 275 -13.19 4.29 -4.09
CA VAL A 275 -12.79 3.20 -4.98
C VAL A 275 -11.29 3.24 -5.24
N TRP A 276 -10.65 2.08 -5.14
CA TRP A 276 -9.34 1.86 -5.73
C TRP A 276 -9.55 1.40 -7.17
N LEU A 277 -9.10 2.19 -8.15
CA LEU A 277 -9.08 1.73 -9.53
C LEU A 277 -7.87 0.82 -9.70
N PRO A 278 -8.04 -0.42 -10.19
CA PRO A 278 -6.93 -1.32 -10.46
C PRO A 278 -5.81 -0.62 -11.23
N GLU A 279 -4.61 -0.66 -10.67
CA GLU A 279 -3.41 -0.06 -11.29
C GLU A 279 -3.54 1.45 -11.53
N MET A 280 -4.43 2.12 -10.79
CA MET A 280 -4.85 3.50 -11.06
C MET A 280 -5.18 3.72 -12.54
N SER A 281 -5.71 2.69 -13.21
CA SER A 281 -6.08 2.73 -14.62
C SER A 281 -7.28 3.64 -14.81
N PHE A 282 -7.01 4.90 -15.15
CA PHE A 282 -8.01 5.95 -15.24
C PHE A 282 -8.40 6.23 -16.69
N SER A 283 -9.67 6.63 -16.87
CA SER A 283 -10.19 7.32 -18.05
C SER A 283 -11.30 8.25 -17.57
N MET A 284 -11.48 9.40 -18.23
CA MET A 284 -12.60 10.30 -17.95
C MET A 284 -13.96 9.59 -18.09
N LYS A 285 -14.06 8.55 -18.93
CA LYS A 285 -15.28 7.73 -19.07
C LYS A 285 -15.67 6.96 -17.80
N LEU A 286 -14.73 6.75 -16.87
CA LEU A 286 -15.02 6.07 -15.60
C LEU A 286 -15.80 6.94 -14.62
N ILE A 287 -15.75 8.27 -14.72
CA ILE A 287 -16.44 9.18 -13.80
C ILE A 287 -17.95 8.88 -13.70
N PRO A 288 -18.73 8.84 -14.80
CA PRO A 288 -20.16 8.50 -14.73
C PRO A 288 -20.41 7.09 -14.21
N ILE A 289 -19.54 6.13 -14.54
CA ILE A 289 -19.66 4.73 -14.07
C ILE A 289 -19.50 4.67 -12.54
N ILE A 290 -18.42 5.24 -12.01
CA ILE A 290 -18.13 5.28 -10.57
C ILE A 290 -19.26 5.98 -9.82
N LYS A 291 -19.74 7.12 -10.33
CA LYS A 291 -20.83 7.88 -9.71
C LYS A 291 -22.15 7.11 -9.71
N SER A 292 -22.44 6.34 -10.77
CA SER A 292 -23.67 5.53 -10.85
C SER A 292 -23.75 4.44 -9.77
N VAL A 293 -22.61 3.96 -9.28
CA VAL A 293 -22.51 2.98 -8.19
C VAL A 293 -22.60 3.65 -6.80
N GLY A 294 -22.57 4.99 -6.74
CA GLY A 294 -22.65 5.75 -5.49
C GLY A 294 -21.30 5.99 -4.81
N LEU A 295 -20.20 5.84 -5.56
CA LEU A 295 -18.84 6.11 -5.12
C LEU A 295 -18.47 7.57 -5.38
N GLU A 296 -17.70 8.16 -4.48
CA GLU A 296 -17.53 9.61 -4.36
C GLU A 296 -16.09 10.08 -4.65
N TYR A 297 -15.09 9.21 -4.42
CA TYR A 297 -13.68 9.58 -4.62
C TYR A 297 -12.78 8.40 -5.01
N THR A 298 -11.62 8.70 -5.58
CA THR A 298 -10.55 7.73 -5.89
C THR A 298 -9.15 8.32 -5.65
N PHE A 299 -8.12 7.50 -5.89
CA PHE A 299 -6.71 7.84 -5.74
C PHE A 299 -6.00 7.66 -7.09
N LEU A 300 -5.27 8.68 -7.53
CA LEU A 300 -4.46 8.65 -8.76
C LEU A 300 -3.02 9.10 -8.47
N ASP A 301 -2.08 8.84 -9.37
CA ASP A 301 -0.67 9.20 -9.17
C ASP A 301 -0.37 10.65 -9.61
N GLU A 302 0.33 11.45 -8.78
CA GLU A 302 0.66 12.84 -9.14
C GLU A 302 1.45 12.94 -10.44
N ARG A 303 2.46 12.06 -10.59
CA ARG A 303 3.44 12.15 -11.66
C ARG A 303 2.81 11.87 -13.01
N TYR A 304 1.94 10.87 -13.05
CA TYR A 304 1.39 10.38 -14.32
C TYR A 304 0.00 10.93 -14.64
N HIS A 305 -0.78 11.34 -13.63
CA HIS A 305 -2.14 11.85 -13.84
C HIS A 305 -2.22 13.37 -13.70
N LEU A 306 -1.70 13.95 -12.61
CA LEU A 306 -1.87 15.39 -12.35
C LEU A 306 -1.02 16.26 -13.29
N ARG A 307 0.22 15.86 -13.60
CA ARG A 307 1.15 16.67 -14.42
C ARG A 307 0.65 16.98 -15.83
N ALA A 308 -0.19 16.11 -16.39
CA ALA A 308 -0.80 16.28 -17.70
C ALA A 308 -2.32 16.52 -17.63
N ALA A 309 -2.85 16.84 -16.44
CA ALA A 309 -4.23 17.24 -16.28
C ALA A 309 -4.47 18.66 -16.83
N GLU A 310 -5.72 18.97 -17.16
CA GLU A 310 -6.14 20.31 -17.59
C GLU A 310 -7.22 20.89 -16.65
N GLY A 311 -7.19 22.20 -16.46
CA GLY A 311 -8.09 22.92 -15.56
C GLY A 311 -7.30 23.77 -14.55
N ASP A 312 -7.82 23.87 -13.32
CA ASP A 312 -7.15 24.55 -12.21
C ASP A 312 -6.13 23.60 -11.55
N VAL A 313 -5.01 23.36 -12.24
CA VAL A 313 -3.93 22.49 -11.76
C VAL A 313 -3.08 23.24 -10.73
N GLY A 314 -3.03 22.72 -9.51
CA GLY A 314 -2.14 23.18 -8.43
C GLY A 314 -1.15 22.09 -8.01
N ASN A 315 -0.80 22.05 -6.72
CA ASN A 315 0.00 20.95 -6.17
C ASN A 315 -0.89 19.74 -5.78
N HIS A 316 -0.29 18.56 -5.59
CA HIS A 316 -1.02 17.33 -5.24
C HIS A 316 -1.42 17.24 -3.75
N TYR A 317 -1.15 18.27 -2.95
CA TYR A 317 -1.37 18.27 -1.50
C TYR A 317 -2.75 18.82 -1.07
N GLU A 318 -3.72 18.75 -1.99
CA GLU A 318 -5.13 19.05 -1.79
C GLU A 318 -6.02 18.15 -2.67
N PRO A 319 -7.27 17.87 -2.27
CA PRO A 319 -8.20 17.11 -3.09
C PRO A 319 -8.70 17.95 -4.29
N TYR A 320 -8.89 17.29 -5.43
CA TYR A 320 -9.42 17.88 -6.64
C TYR A 320 -10.82 17.37 -6.94
N ILE A 321 -11.63 18.22 -7.57
CA ILE A 321 -12.87 17.80 -8.23
C ILE A 321 -12.53 17.60 -9.71
N VAL A 322 -12.80 16.42 -10.25
CA VAL A 322 -12.63 16.13 -11.68
C VAL A 322 -14.01 16.08 -12.31
N GLU A 323 -14.29 17.01 -13.21
CA GLU A 323 -15.59 17.14 -13.87
C GLU A 323 -15.50 16.60 -15.31
N ASP A 324 -16.44 15.74 -15.70
CA ASP A 324 -16.59 15.33 -17.10
C ASP A 324 -17.41 16.36 -17.91
N SER A 325 -17.53 16.13 -19.22
CA SER A 325 -18.31 17.01 -20.11
C SER A 325 -19.83 16.95 -19.89
N THR A 326 -20.31 16.02 -19.06
CA THR A 326 -21.74 15.78 -18.77
C THR A 326 -22.14 16.19 -17.35
N ALA A 327 -21.30 17.00 -16.68
CA ALA A 327 -21.49 17.48 -15.31
C ALA A 327 -21.51 16.36 -14.24
N ASN A 328 -20.95 15.19 -14.52
CA ASN A 328 -20.53 14.28 -13.47
C ASN A 328 -19.19 14.74 -12.89
N SER A 329 -18.97 14.39 -11.63
CA SER A 329 -17.79 14.80 -10.91
C SER A 329 -17.32 13.68 -9.99
N LEU A 330 -16.00 13.56 -9.84
CA LEU A 330 -15.35 12.63 -8.92
C LEU A 330 -14.29 13.39 -8.12
N ILE A 331 -14.19 13.14 -6.82
CA ILE A 331 -13.09 13.67 -6.03
C ILE A 331 -11.84 12.80 -6.24
N VAL A 332 -10.69 13.42 -6.47
CA VAL A 332 -9.43 12.71 -6.65
C VAL A 332 -8.40 13.22 -5.65
N PHE A 333 -7.78 12.27 -4.94
CA PHE A 333 -6.57 12.49 -4.18
C PHE A 333 -5.37 12.00 -5.00
N PHE A 334 -4.31 12.79 -5.05
CA PHE A 334 -3.11 12.42 -5.78
C PHE A 334 -2.03 11.85 -4.85
N ARG A 335 -1.65 10.59 -5.07
CA ARG A 335 -0.55 9.87 -4.44
C ARG A 335 0.76 10.64 -4.67
N ASP A 336 1.49 10.92 -3.59
CA ASP A 336 2.89 11.35 -3.68
C ASP A 336 3.74 10.16 -4.13
N THR A 337 4.13 10.16 -5.41
CA THR A 337 4.83 9.04 -6.05
C THR A 337 6.11 8.71 -5.31
N GLU A 338 6.90 9.70 -4.94
CA GLU A 338 8.21 9.49 -4.32
C GLU A 338 8.10 8.86 -2.93
N LEU A 339 7.25 9.40 -2.04
CA LEU A 339 7.08 8.84 -0.69
C LEU A 339 6.44 7.45 -0.73
N SER A 340 5.52 7.23 -1.66
CA SER A 340 4.89 5.92 -1.83
C SER A 340 5.87 4.88 -2.36
N ASP A 341 6.71 5.26 -3.34
CA ASP A 341 7.76 4.41 -3.91
C ASP A 341 8.89 4.13 -2.91
N ASP A 342 9.18 5.05 -1.98
CA ASP A 342 10.16 4.83 -0.91
C ASP A 342 9.75 3.62 -0.04
N ILE A 343 8.48 3.52 0.35
CA ILE A 343 7.98 2.36 1.08
C ILE A 343 7.86 1.14 0.15
N GLY A 344 7.29 1.34 -1.04
CA GLY A 344 7.00 0.28 -2.00
C GLY A 344 8.25 -0.46 -2.51
N PHE A 345 9.36 0.26 -2.70
CA PHE A 345 10.53 -0.24 -3.43
C PHE A 345 11.88 -0.05 -2.72
N ALA A 346 11.99 0.84 -1.70
CA ALA A 346 13.24 1.07 -0.95
C ALA A 346 13.24 0.44 0.46
N ASN A 347 12.73 -0.78 0.57
CA ASN A 347 12.41 -1.48 1.83
C ASN A 347 13.37 -2.64 2.20
N ASN A 348 14.56 -2.70 1.61
CA ASN A 348 15.53 -3.78 1.87
C ASN A 348 16.39 -3.55 3.12
N TYR A 349 15.76 -3.52 4.30
CA TYR A 349 16.44 -3.28 5.57
C TYR A 349 17.26 -4.49 6.05
N CYS A 350 18.53 -4.28 6.34
CA CYS A 350 19.43 -5.36 6.77
C CYS A 350 19.14 -5.88 8.19
N SER A 351 18.45 -5.10 9.02
CA SER A 351 18.19 -5.40 10.44
C SER A 351 16.97 -4.62 10.98
N ASP A 352 16.55 -4.94 12.20
CA ASP A 352 15.50 -4.25 12.93
C ASP A 352 15.89 -2.80 13.29
N ILE A 353 17.14 -2.55 13.71
CA ILE A 353 17.62 -1.19 13.99
C ILE A 353 17.77 -0.35 12.72
N HIS A 354 18.09 -0.98 11.59
CA HIS A 354 18.08 -0.32 10.29
C HIS A 354 16.65 0.06 9.87
N ALA A 355 15.67 -0.83 10.05
CA ALA A 355 14.27 -0.53 9.79
C ALA A 355 13.74 0.64 10.66
N ILE A 356 14.10 0.68 11.95
CA ILE A 356 13.76 1.81 12.83
C ILE A 356 14.33 3.11 12.27
N LYS A 357 15.62 3.14 11.91
CA LYS A 357 16.26 4.32 11.31
C LYS A 357 15.58 4.75 10.01
N GLY A 358 15.20 3.77 9.17
CA GLY A 358 14.41 3.99 7.96
C GLY A 358 13.10 4.72 8.25
N ALA A 359 12.34 4.27 9.24
CA ALA A 359 11.06 4.88 9.61
C ALA A 359 11.22 6.33 10.09
N TYR A 360 12.22 6.63 10.91
CA TYR A 360 12.50 8.01 11.32
C TYR A 360 12.84 8.90 10.12
N ASN A 361 13.78 8.47 9.28
CA ASN A 361 14.17 9.27 8.12
C ASN A 361 12.99 9.46 7.14
N PHE A 362 12.10 8.46 7.00
CA PHE A 362 10.91 8.57 6.17
C PHE A 362 9.97 9.66 6.70
N ILE A 363 9.71 9.65 8.01
CA ILE A 363 8.89 10.68 8.67
C ILE A 363 9.52 12.07 8.50
N TYR A 364 10.84 12.21 8.64
CA TYR A 364 11.52 13.48 8.35
C TYR A 364 11.26 13.93 6.92
N LYS A 365 11.56 13.09 5.92
CA LYS A 365 11.33 13.44 4.51
C LYS A 365 9.88 13.87 4.24
N LEU A 366 8.92 13.18 4.83
CA LEU A 366 7.49 13.50 4.74
C LEU A 366 7.17 14.86 5.36
N LEU A 367 7.61 15.12 6.59
CA LEU A 367 7.35 16.40 7.27
C LEU A 367 7.95 17.58 6.51
N ASN A 368 9.13 17.40 5.92
CA ASN A 368 9.78 18.44 5.12
C ASN A 368 8.97 18.78 3.87
N LYS A 369 8.40 17.76 3.21
CA LYS A 369 7.46 17.96 2.11
C LYS A 369 6.20 18.69 2.58
N CYS A 370 5.59 18.26 3.68
CA CYS A 370 4.40 18.90 4.23
C CYS A 370 4.61 20.39 4.55
N ALA A 371 5.73 20.72 5.22
CA ALA A 371 6.05 22.09 5.60
C ALA A 371 6.36 22.97 4.38
N LYS A 372 7.20 22.47 3.45
CA LYS A 372 7.60 23.23 2.25
C LYS A 372 6.41 23.57 1.36
N GLU A 373 5.46 22.65 1.23
CA GLU A 373 4.35 22.75 0.28
C GLU A 373 3.05 23.23 0.94
N ASN A 374 3.09 23.54 2.24
CA ASN A 374 1.94 23.88 3.08
C ASN A 374 0.77 22.89 2.87
N ALA A 375 1.08 21.61 2.95
CA ALA A 375 0.19 20.53 2.59
C ALA A 375 -1.09 20.52 3.46
N LYS A 376 -2.26 20.54 2.84
CA LYS A 376 -3.54 20.32 3.55
C LYS A 376 -3.75 18.82 3.76
N VAL A 377 -3.44 18.04 2.73
CA VAL A 377 -3.43 16.58 2.73
C VAL A 377 -2.18 16.09 2.01
N LEU A 378 -1.62 14.96 2.45
CA LEU A 378 -0.59 14.22 1.73
C LEU A 378 -1.05 12.78 1.66
N THR A 379 -1.11 12.24 0.44
CA THR A 379 -1.56 10.87 0.19
C THR A 379 -0.37 9.98 -0.11
N ILE A 380 -0.22 8.91 0.68
CA ILE A 380 0.68 7.79 0.41
C ILE A 380 -0.21 6.61 0.03
N ALA A 381 0.04 6.01 -1.12
CA ALA A 381 -0.77 4.90 -1.62
C ALA A 381 0.13 3.84 -2.27
N LEU A 382 0.01 2.59 -1.82
CA LEU A 382 0.85 1.49 -2.28
C LEU A 382 0.19 0.14 -1.99
N ASP A 383 0.77 -0.92 -2.55
CA ASP A 383 0.42 -2.29 -2.18
C ASP A 383 0.58 -2.54 -0.69
N GLY A 384 -0.28 -3.38 -0.12
CA GLY A 384 -0.22 -3.75 1.30
C GLY A 384 0.88 -4.75 1.61
N GLU A 385 1.07 -5.74 0.74
CA GLU A 385 1.87 -6.92 1.00
C GLU A 385 3.20 -6.95 0.26
N ASN A 386 3.25 -6.48 -0.99
CA ASN A 386 4.39 -6.69 -1.90
C ASN A 386 5.69 -6.16 -1.33
N TRP A 387 5.67 -4.93 -0.82
CA TRP A 387 6.84 -4.28 -0.21
C TRP A 387 7.36 -5.01 1.04
N MET A 388 6.48 -5.76 1.73
CA MET A 388 6.85 -6.56 2.88
C MET A 388 7.45 -7.90 2.46
N VAL A 389 6.78 -8.62 1.56
CA VAL A 389 7.13 -10.02 1.22
C VAL A 389 8.25 -10.14 0.20
N PHE A 390 8.41 -9.16 -0.70
CA PHE A 390 9.49 -9.14 -1.69
C PHE A 390 10.77 -8.47 -1.20
N SER A 391 10.76 -7.89 0.00
CA SER A 391 11.99 -7.42 0.64
C SER A 391 12.97 -8.59 0.84
N LYS A 392 14.27 -8.32 0.72
CA LYS A 392 15.34 -9.28 1.05
C LYS A 392 15.31 -9.73 2.52
N ASN A 393 14.64 -8.97 3.39
CA ASN A 393 14.49 -9.28 4.81
C ASN A 393 13.06 -8.91 5.29
N PRO A 394 12.04 -9.71 4.92
CA PRO A 394 10.65 -9.38 5.22
C PRO A 394 10.35 -9.06 6.69
N PRO A 395 10.90 -9.76 7.70
CA PRO A 395 10.64 -9.43 9.10
C PRO A 395 11.03 -7.99 9.49
N ALA A 396 12.04 -7.39 8.85
CA ALA A 396 12.43 -6.01 9.14
C ALA A 396 11.41 -4.99 8.62
N THR A 397 10.61 -5.33 7.60
CA THR A 397 9.52 -4.46 7.09
C THR A 397 8.39 -4.33 8.10
N ALA A 398 8.13 -5.37 8.90
CA ALA A 398 7.21 -5.33 10.03
C ALA A 398 7.65 -4.28 11.07
N VAL A 399 8.94 -4.31 11.45
CA VAL A 399 9.53 -3.34 12.38
C VAL A 399 9.44 -1.91 11.83
N PHE A 400 9.67 -1.72 10.52
CA PHE A 400 9.51 -0.42 9.86
C PHE A 400 8.06 0.07 9.98
N LEU A 401 7.07 -0.76 9.62
CA LEU A 401 5.65 -0.39 9.67
C LEU A 401 5.22 0.00 11.09
N GLU A 402 5.52 -0.84 12.08
CA GLU A 402 5.18 -0.56 13.49
C GLU A 402 5.81 0.74 13.96
N THR A 403 7.10 0.94 13.66
CA THR A 403 7.80 2.17 14.03
C THR A 403 7.14 3.37 13.36
N MET A 404 6.91 3.32 12.04
CA MET A 404 6.29 4.42 11.28
C MET A 404 4.91 4.79 11.83
N LEU A 405 4.03 3.82 12.09
CA LEU A 405 2.70 4.09 12.64
C LEU A 405 2.77 4.62 14.08
N MET A 406 3.71 4.17 14.90
CA MET A 406 3.97 4.74 16.22
C MET A 406 4.42 6.21 16.13
N LEU A 407 5.29 6.55 15.17
CA LEU A 407 5.73 7.93 14.93
C LEU A 407 4.56 8.81 14.49
N PHE A 408 3.72 8.35 13.57
CA PHE A 408 2.50 9.07 13.19
C PHE A 408 1.53 9.27 14.36
N LYS A 409 1.34 8.24 15.19
CA LYS A 409 0.51 8.36 16.40
C LYS A 409 1.02 9.45 17.34
N LYS A 410 2.34 9.60 17.48
CA LYS A 410 2.93 10.70 18.25
C LYS A 410 2.71 12.06 17.57
N LEU A 411 2.92 12.17 16.25
CA LEU A 411 2.66 13.41 15.49
C LEU A 411 1.24 13.91 15.66
N GLY A 412 0.26 13.01 15.66
CA GLY A 412 -1.15 13.37 15.85
C GLY A 412 -1.41 13.97 17.23
N LYS A 413 -0.76 13.44 18.28
CA LYS A 413 -0.90 13.94 19.66
C LYS A 413 -0.31 15.34 19.87
N ILE A 414 0.72 15.69 19.10
CA ILE A 414 1.34 17.03 19.15
C ILE A 414 0.87 17.95 18.01
N ASN A 415 -0.18 17.55 17.28
CA ASN A 415 -0.85 18.37 16.27
C ASN A 415 0.03 18.83 15.08
N ILE A 416 1.05 18.05 14.68
CA ILE A 416 1.89 18.35 13.51
C ILE A 416 1.29 17.71 12.23
N ALA A 417 1.01 16.41 12.31
CA ALA A 417 0.44 15.63 11.22
C ALA A 417 -0.39 14.51 11.81
N LYS A 418 -1.50 14.14 11.17
CA LYS A 418 -2.40 13.09 11.66
C LYS A 418 -2.74 12.12 10.55
N LEU A 419 -2.75 10.83 10.87
CA LEU A 419 -3.31 9.81 9.98
C LEU A 419 -4.84 9.97 9.96
N THR A 420 -5.41 10.06 8.77
CA THR A 420 -6.84 10.26 8.57
C THR A 420 -7.37 9.39 7.43
N SER A 421 -8.67 9.09 7.48
CA SER A 421 -9.38 8.52 6.35
C SER A 421 -9.62 9.59 5.28
N ALA A 422 -9.85 9.19 4.03
CA ALA A 422 -10.15 10.14 2.96
C ALA A 422 -11.47 10.87 3.23
N LYS A 423 -12.49 10.14 3.71
CA LYS A 423 -13.76 10.75 4.12
C LYS A 423 -13.60 11.79 5.22
N GLU A 424 -12.67 11.61 6.15
CA GLU A 424 -12.42 12.60 7.21
C GLU A 424 -11.61 13.80 6.74
N ALA A 425 -10.62 13.58 5.86
CA ALA A 425 -9.91 14.67 5.21
C ALA A 425 -10.92 15.63 4.54
N LEU A 426 -11.91 15.10 3.81
CA LEU A 426 -12.96 15.88 3.13
C LEU A 426 -13.91 16.64 4.07
N LYS A 427 -14.03 16.26 5.36
CA LYS A 427 -14.79 17.06 6.33
C LYS A 427 -14.07 18.34 6.74
N SER A 428 -12.75 18.36 6.60
CA SER A 428 -11.89 19.47 7.04
C SER A 428 -11.24 20.25 5.90
N ILE A 429 -11.24 19.67 4.69
CA ILE A 429 -10.66 20.25 3.48
C ILE A 429 -11.76 20.26 2.42
N GLU A 430 -12.22 21.45 2.08
CA GLU A 430 -13.14 21.64 0.95
C GLU A 430 -12.34 21.52 -0.37
N PRO A 431 -12.70 20.59 -1.27
CA PRO A 431 -12.12 20.53 -2.61
C PRO A 431 -12.56 21.75 -3.41
N THR A 432 -11.60 22.60 -3.81
CA THR A 432 -11.90 23.86 -4.54
C THR A 432 -11.37 23.86 -5.96
N ARG A 433 -10.31 23.10 -6.23
CA ARG A 433 -9.70 22.98 -7.57
C ARG A 433 -10.51 22.04 -8.45
N LYS A 434 -10.74 22.48 -9.69
CA LYS A 434 -11.51 21.75 -10.68
C LYS A 434 -10.63 21.38 -11.88
N LEU A 435 -10.49 20.09 -12.12
CA LEU A 435 -9.88 19.54 -13.33
C LEU A 435 -10.98 19.16 -14.31
N ARG A 436 -10.76 19.44 -15.59
CA ARG A 436 -11.68 19.09 -16.69
C ARG A 436 -11.18 17.91 -17.51
N TYR A 437 -9.92 17.55 -17.30
CA TYR A 437 -9.28 16.44 -17.97
C TYR A 437 -8.17 15.87 -17.09
N ILE A 438 -8.07 14.55 -17.09
CA ILE A 438 -6.92 13.78 -16.61
C ILE A 438 -6.60 12.75 -17.72
N PRO A 439 -5.32 12.54 -18.07
CA PRO A 439 -4.94 11.57 -19.09
C PRO A 439 -5.40 10.15 -18.75
N SER A 440 -5.77 9.39 -19.79
CA SER A 440 -6.03 7.96 -19.65
C SER A 440 -4.72 7.19 -19.53
N THR A 441 -4.39 6.74 -18.32
CA THR A 441 -3.12 6.10 -18.00
C THR A 441 -3.23 5.30 -16.70
N THR A 442 -2.11 4.75 -16.22
CA THR A 442 -1.94 4.01 -14.97
C THR A 442 -0.94 4.72 -14.05
N TRP A 443 -0.70 4.16 -12.86
CA TRP A 443 0.40 4.59 -11.99
C TRP A 443 1.80 4.38 -12.58
N LEU A 444 1.92 3.73 -13.75
CA LEU A 444 3.16 3.58 -14.52
C LEU A 444 3.28 4.59 -15.68
N GLY A 445 2.27 5.41 -15.92
CA GLY A 445 2.28 6.35 -17.05
C GLY A 445 2.01 5.74 -18.42
N SER A 446 1.63 4.45 -18.47
CA SER A 446 1.28 3.76 -19.72
C SER A 446 0.52 2.46 -19.47
N TYR A 447 0.09 1.79 -20.55
CA TYR A 447 -0.48 0.44 -20.51
C TYR A 447 0.50 -0.66 -20.97
N THR A 448 1.79 -0.34 -21.18
CA THR A 448 2.76 -1.29 -21.78
C THR A 448 2.93 -2.57 -20.98
N LYS A 449 2.71 -2.48 -19.66
CA LYS A 449 2.80 -3.61 -18.73
C LYS A 449 1.82 -4.74 -19.06
N TRP A 450 0.62 -4.37 -19.51
CA TRP A 450 -0.48 -5.29 -19.83
C TRP A 450 -0.64 -5.52 -21.35
N ARG A 451 -0.05 -4.64 -22.17
CA ARG A 451 -0.03 -4.75 -23.64
C ARG A 451 1.27 -4.16 -24.20
N GLY A 452 2.30 -5.00 -24.36
CA GLY A 452 3.49 -4.68 -25.14
C GLY A 452 4.80 -5.23 -24.58
N GLU A 453 4.97 -5.28 -23.26
CA GLU A 453 6.22 -5.76 -22.64
C GLU A 453 6.47 -7.27 -22.88
N VAL A 454 5.40 -8.06 -22.99
CA VAL A 454 5.46 -9.48 -23.38
C VAL A 454 4.93 -9.62 -24.79
N LEU A 455 5.69 -10.27 -25.68
CA LEU A 455 5.39 -10.37 -27.11
C LEU A 455 4.03 -11.03 -27.37
N GLU A 456 3.68 -12.03 -26.57
CA GLU A 456 2.45 -12.82 -26.68
C GLU A 456 1.19 -12.04 -26.27
N GLN A 457 1.31 -10.96 -25.48
CA GLN A 457 0.15 -10.16 -25.05
C GLN A 457 -0.65 -9.66 -26.25
N GLU A 458 0.01 -9.18 -27.31
CA GLU A 458 -0.69 -8.66 -28.49
C GLU A 458 -1.50 -9.74 -29.22
N LYS A 459 -0.98 -10.97 -29.26
CA LYS A 459 -1.72 -12.12 -29.82
C LYS A 459 -2.97 -12.41 -28.99
N TYR A 460 -2.85 -12.39 -27.67
CA TYR A 460 -3.99 -12.64 -26.79
C TYR A 460 -5.01 -11.49 -26.84
N TRP A 461 -4.60 -10.22 -26.93
CA TRP A 461 -5.52 -9.09 -27.08
C TRP A 461 -6.37 -9.21 -28.36
N LYS A 462 -5.81 -9.71 -29.46
CA LYS A 462 -6.58 -10.02 -30.68
C LYS A 462 -7.60 -11.14 -30.46
N MET A 463 -7.30 -12.12 -29.61
CA MET A 463 -8.28 -13.13 -29.22
C MET A 463 -9.39 -12.51 -28.35
N ILE A 464 -9.03 -11.57 -27.46
CA ILE A 464 -9.99 -10.86 -26.62
C ILE A 464 -10.96 -10.00 -27.45
N GLU A 465 -10.50 -9.36 -28.52
CA GLU A 465 -11.38 -8.66 -29.47
C GLU A 465 -12.50 -9.58 -30.00
N GLN A 466 -12.18 -10.84 -30.32
CA GLN A 466 -13.16 -11.83 -30.78
C GLN A 466 -14.12 -12.26 -29.67
N VAL A 467 -13.60 -12.49 -28.46
CA VAL A 467 -14.41 -12.81 -27.26
C VAL A 467 -15.41 -11.69 -26.98
N ILE A 468 -14.96 -10.43 -27.00
CA ILE A 468 -15.82 -9.25 -26.79
C ILE A 468 -16.87 -9.12 -27.89
N SER A 469 -16.51 -9.34 -29.16
CA SER A 469 -17.47 -9.31 -30.28
C SER A 469 -18.58 -10.33 -30.08
N ARG A 470 -18.22 -11.57 -29.74
CA ARG A 470 -19.20 -12.65 -29.51
C ARG A 470 -20.08 -12.37 -28.31
N TYR A 471 -19.52 -11.85 -27.22
CA TYR A 471 -20.30 -11.43 -26.05
C TYR A 471 -21.33 -10.34 -26.42
N ARG A 472 -20.93 -9.34 -27.22
CA ARG A 472 -21.82 -8.27 -27.70
C ARG A 472 -22.90 -8.76 -28.64
N GLU A 473 -22.56 -9.61 -29.60
CA GLU A 473 -23.52 -10.20 -30.52
C GLU A 473 -24.58 -11.00 -29.75
N TYR A 474 -24.13 -11.80 -28.78
CA TYR A 474 -25.03 -12.57 -27.92
C TYR A 474 -25.96 -11.66 -27.10
N THR A 475 -25.40 -10.68 -26.38
CA THR A 475 -26.18 -9.78 -25.52
C THR A 475 -27.11 -8.86 -26.31
N THR A 476 -26.74 -8.47 -27.54
CA THR A 476 -27.63 -7.72 -28.43
C THR A 476 -28.85 -8.55 -28.85
N LYS A 477 -28.64 -9.84 -29.10
CA LYS A 477 -29.70 -10.74 -29.58
C LYS A 477 -30.60 -11.27 -28.47
N TYR A 478 -30.03 -11.56 -27.29
CA TYR A 478 -30.69 -12.28 -26.22
C TYR A 478 -30.81 -11.49 -24.90
N GLY A 479 -30.16 -10.34 -24.79
CA GLY A 479 -30.08 -9.57 -23.55
C GLY A 479 -29.10 -10.16 -22.52
N LEU A 480 -29.20 -9.68 -21.28
CA LEU A 480 -28.40 -10.16 -20.13
C LEU A 480 -29.10 -11.32 -19.40
N ASP A 481 -29.33 -12.42 -20.11
CA ASP A 481 -29.83 -13.66 -19.51
C ASP A 481 -28.76 -14.38 -18.66
N GLU A 482 -29.10 -15.52 -18.08
CA GLU A 482 -28.16 -16.28 -17.23
C GLU A 482 -26.91 -16.76 -17.98
N ARG A 483 -27.00 -17.01 -19.29
CA ARG A 483 -25.86 -17.42 -20.09
C ARG A 483 -24.93 -16.23 -20.34
N ALA A 484 -25.48 -15.08 -20.70
CA ALA A 484 -24.73 -13.84 -20.83
C ALA A 484 -24.02 -13.48 -19.51
N LYS A 485 -24.68 -13.62 -18.36
CA LYS A 485 -24.05 -13.37 -17.05
C LYS A 485 -22.88 -14.32 -16.76
N LYS A 486 -23.01 -15.61 -17.08
CA LYS A 486 -21.90 -16.57 -16.96
C LYS A 486 -20.76 -16.25 -17.91
N ALA A 487 -21.05 -15.87 -19.15
CA ALA A 487 -20.05 -15.44 -20.10
C ALA A 487 -19.35 -14.15 -19.64
N GLU A 488 -20.08 -13.19 -19.09
CA GLU A 488 -19.51 -11.99 -18.50
C GLU A 488 -18.61 -12.30 -17.29
N TRP A 489 -19.02 -13.22 -16.42
CA TRP A 489 -18.18 -13.70 -15.33
C TRP A 489 -16.84 -14.24 -15.83
N THR A 490 -16.84 -15.06 -16.88
CA THR A 490 -15.59 -15.54 -17.49
C THR A 490 -14.79 -14.39 -18.11
N LEU A 491 -15.45 -13.41 -18.72
CA LEU A 491 -14.80 -12.23 -19.31
C LEU A 491 -14.05 -11.40 -18.25
N TRP A 492 -14.60 -11.22 -17.05
CA TRP A 492 -13.89 -10.55 -15.95
C TRP A 492 -12.57 -11.26 -15.62
N HIS A 493 -12.58 -12.59 -15.52
CA HIS A 493 -11.37 -13.37 -15.20
C HIS A 493 -10.37 -13.41 -16.36
N ILE A 494 -10.84 -13.38 -17.61
CA ILE A 494 -9.98 -13.25 -18.80
C ILE A 494 -9.22 -11.91 -18.77
N LEU A 495 -9.85 -10.85 -18.28
CA LEU A 495 -9.35 -9.47 -18.28
C LEU A 495 -8.64 -9.07 -16.98
N ASP A 496 -8.45 -10.01 -16.05
CA ASP A 496 -7.78 -9.78 -14.77
C ASP A 496 -6.38 -9.23 -14.97
N SER A 497 -6.08 -8.04 -14.41
CA SER A 497 -4.81 -7.35 -14.62
C SER A 497 -3.58 -8.20 -14.32
N ASP A 498 -3.67 -9.09 -13.33
CA ASP A 498 -2.53 -9.83 -12.80
C ASP A 498 -2.07 -10.89 -13.80
N TYR A 499 -2.99 -11.50 -14.55
CA TYR A 499 -2.64 -12.45 -15.61
C TYR A 499 -1.98 -11.75 -16.81
N TRP A 500 -2.25 -10.46 -16.99
CA TRP A 500 -1.68 -9.65 -18.06
C TRP A 500 -0.39 -8.93 -17.63
N TRP A 501 -0.10 -8.82 -16.34
CA TRP A 501 1.09 -8.14 -15.83
C TRP A 501 2.38 -8.83 -16.31
N ALA A 502 3.31 -8.08 -16.92
CA ALA A 502 4.47 -8.66 -17.62
C ALA A 502 5.30 -9.69 -16.82
N GLU A 503 5.65 -9.43 -15.55
CA GLU A 503 6.40 -10.37 -14.71
C GLU A 503 5.58 -11.57 -14.23
N PHE A 504 4.24 -11.50 -14.33
CA PHE A 504 3.30 -12.52 -13.88
C PHE A 504 2.42 -13.06 -15.02
N TRP A 505 2.85 -12.84 -16.27
CA TRP A 505 2.13 -13.22 -17.48
C TRP A 505 1.64 -14.67 -17.40
N ASN A 506 0.32 -14.85 -17.49
CA ASN A 506 -0.33 -16.13 -17.27
C ASN A 506 -1.31 -16.48 -18.40
N GLU A 507 -0.74 -16.80 -19.56
CA GLU A 507 -1.51 -17.21 -20.73
C GLU A 507 -2.33 -18.48 -20.54
N GLU A 508 -1.89 -19.39 -19.66
CA GLU A 508 -2.61 -20.63 -19.35
C GLU A 508 -3.96 -20.34 -18.70
N MET A 509 -3.98 -19.47 -17.68
CA MET A 509 -5.22 -19.07 -17.02
C MET A 509 -6.14 -18.30 -17.96
N ILE A 510 -5.61 -17.36 -18.75
CA ILE A 510 -6.39 -16.64 -19.76
C ILE A 510 -7.03 -17.63 -20.74
N SER A 511 -6.25 -18.61 -21.23
CA SER A 511 -6.74 -19.61 -22.18
C SER A 511 -7.77 -20.55 -21.57
N LEU A 512 -7.64 -20.89 -20.28
CA LEU A 512 -8.61 -21.71 -19.57
C LEU A 512 -9.97 -21.00 -19.45
N TRP A 513 -9.97 -19.71 -19.11
CA TRP A 513 -11.20 -18.92 -19.04
C TRP A 513 -11.82 -18.65 -20.41
N ILE A 514 -11.02 -18.47 -21.47
CA ILE A 514 -11.54 -18.39 -22.85
C ILE A 514 -12.27 -19.67 -23.24
N LYS A 515 -11.73 -20.86 -22.90
CA LYS A 515 -12.41 -22.13 -23.17
C LYS A 515 -13.76 -22.22 -22.45
N GLU A 516 -13.83 -21.75 -21.20
CA GLU A 516 -15.09 -21.71 -20.45
C GLU A 516 -16.09 -20.71 -21.05
N PHE A 517 -15.62 -19.55 -21.49
CA PHE A 517 -16.45 -18.58 -22.21
C PHE A 517 -17.06 -19.21 -23.47
N ASP A 518 -16.23 -19.90 -24.26
CA ASP A 518 -16.66 -20.57 -25.48
C ASP A 518 -17.68 -21.68 -25.20
N HIS A 519 -17.42 -22.51 -24.19
CA HIS A 519 -18.36 -23.53 -23.75
C HIS A 519 -19.69 -22.92 -23.32
N THR A 520 -19.65 -21.84 -22.53
CA THR A 520 -20.85 -21.16 -22.01
C THR A 520 -21.73 -20.63 -23.12
N LEU A 521 -21.17 -19.91 -24.11
CA LEU A 521 -21.98 -19.32 -25.18
C LEU A 521 -22.46 -20.34 -26.22
N ASN A 522 -21.77 -21.47 -26.36
CA ASN A 522 -22.11 -22.53 -27.33
C ASN A 522 -23.04 -23.63 -26.77
N SER A 523 -23.10 -23.79 -25.43
CA SER A 523 -24.19 -24.52 -24.76
C SER A 523 -25.54 -23.85 -25.02
#